data_AF-A0ABD2U8Q4-F1
#
_entry.id   AF-A0ABD2U8Q4-F1
#
_cell.length_a   1.000
_cell.length_b   1.000
_cell.length_c   1.000
_cell.angle_alpha   90.00
_cell.angle_beta   90.00
_cell.angle_gamma   90.00
#
_symmetry.space_group_name_H-M   'P 1'
#
loop_
_entity.id
_entity.type
_entity.pdbx_description
1 polymer ?
#
loop_
_entity_poly.entity_id
_entity_poly.type
_entity_poly.pdbx_seq_one_letter_code
_entity_poly.pdbx_strand_id
1 'polypeptide(L)'
;MHIQQETESKKYHFLVANAKFMLDEEEHFQEQMFERRRLYEERNMEPDFWLVVEPKFLDKFPNITKRLKRPAVALVSTNGPWITFMKLRLDRVLQESYEADSVEEALACTPVSIEFEKPEKWTAPYPKYESGWWDSFLPPGSQMSKV
;
A
#
# COMPACT_ATOMS: atom_id res chain seq x y z
N MET A 1 14.45 -32.91 -19.16
CA MET A 1 15.02 -31.57 -19.02
C MET A 1 14.27 -30.85 -17.93
N HIS A 2 14.90 -30.59 -16.78
CA HIS A 2 14.33 -29.72 -15.76
C HIS A 2 14.76 -28.30 -16.13
N ILE A 3 13.81 -27.47 -16.53
CA ILE A 3 14.04 -26.05 -16.69
C ILE A 3 14.05 -25.50 -15.26
N GLN A 4 15.24 -25.23 -14.72
CA GLN A 4 15.36 -24.30 -13.60
C GLN A 4 14.92 -22.94 -14.13
N GLN A 5 13.71 -22.52 -13.78
CA GLN A 5 13.36 -21.11 -13.89
C GLN A 5 14.22 -20.39 -12.86
N GLU A 6 15.23 -19.65 -13.31
CA GLU A 6 15.83 -18.58 -12.51
C GLU A 6 14.70 -17.59 -12.21
N THR A 7 14.11 -17.68 -11.02
CA THR A 7 13.32 -16.60 -10.46
C THR A 7 14.28 -15.46 -10.17
N GLU A 8 14.39 -14.52 -11.10
CA GLU A 8 15.14 -13.29 -10.90
C GLU A 8 14.48 -12.50 -9.76
N SER A 9 15.18 -12.42 -8.62
CA SER A 9 14.70 -11.70 -7.45
C SER A 9 14.53 -10.22 -7.78
N LYS A 10 13.36 -9.65 -7.50
CA LYS A 10 13.04 -8.26 -7.81
C LYS A 10 13.06 -7.41 -6.56
N LYS A 11 13.58 -6.18 -6.70
CA LYS A 11 13.58 -5.20 -5.62
C LYS A 11 12.26 -4.44 -5.56
N TYR A 12 11.65 -4.46 -4.38
CA TYR A 12 10.46 -3.71 -4.03
C TYR A 12 10.81 -2.62 -3.02
N HIS A 13 10.23 -1.45 -3.20
CA HIS A 13 10.34 -0.31 -2.32
C HIS A 13 8.99 -0.09 -1.66
N PHE A 14 8.98 0.28 -0.38
CA PHE A 14 7.72 0.52 0.30
C PHE A 14 7.75 1.69 1.28
N LEU A 15 6.56 2.25 1.49
CA LEU A 15 6.22 3.09 2.63
C LEU A 15 5.23 2.35 3.50
N VAL A 16 5.32 2.51 4.82
CA VAL A 16 4.37 1.89 5.75
C VAL A 16 4.01 2.84 6.89
N ALA A 17 2.73 2.82 7.26
CA ALA A 17 2.19 3.46 8.46
C ALA A 17 0.99 2.66 8.99
N ASN A 18 0.41 3.10 10.12
CA ASN A 18 -0.83 2.47 10.59
C ASN A 18 -1.99 2.82 9.66
N ALA A 19 -2.94 1.90 9.51
CA ALA A 19 -4.04 2.00 8.56
C ALA A 19 -4.87 3.26 8.76
N LYS A 20 -5.18 3.64 10.02
CA LYS A 20 -5.98 4.84 10.30
C LYS A 20 -5.31 6.10 9.75
N PHE A 21 -4.01 6.29 9.98
CA PHE A 21 -3.31 7.44 9.41
C PHE A 21 -3.35 7.39 7.89
N MET A 22 -2.94 6.26 7.30
CA MET A 22 -2.69 6.16 5.86
C MET A 22 -3.98 6.12 5.01
N LEU A 23 -5.07 5.57 5.53
CA LEU A 23 -6.31 5.33 4.78
C LEU A 23 -7.48 6.24 5.15
N ASP A 24 -7.48 6.83 6.37
CA ASP A 24 -8.60 7.60 6.92
C ASP A 24 -8.26 9.07 7.19
N GLU A 25 -7.02 9.37 7.62
CA GLU A 25 -6.61 10.73 8.02
C GLU A 25 -5.84 11.48 6.94
N GLU A 26 -5.01 10.79 6.15
CA GLU A 26 -4.15 11.41 5.13
C GLU A 26 -4.85 11.53 3.77
N GLU A 27 -5.71 12.54 3.62
CA GLU A 27 -6.51 12.77 2.42
C GLU A 27 -5.67 12.94 1.13
N HIS A 28 -4.48 13.56 1.22
CA HIS A 28 -3.62 13.73 0.04
C HIS A 28 -3.09 12.41 -0.50
N PHE A 29 -2.95 11.39 0.34
CA PHE A 29 -2.46 10.09 -0.09
C PHE A 29 -3.43 9.47 -1.10
N GLN A 30 -4.73 9.53 -0.81
CA GLN A 30 -5.76 9.03 -1.69
C GLN A 30 -5.72 9.70 -3.06
N GLU A 31 -5.64 11.03 -3.12
CA GLU A 31 -5.55 11.76 -4.38
C GLU A 31 -4.31 11.34 -5.20
N GLN A 32 -3.14 11.22 -4.56
CA GLN A 32 -1.92 10.77 -5.22
C GLN A 32 -2.07 9.35 -5.80
N MET A 33 -2.76 8.45 -5.10
CA MET A 33 -3.00 7.08 -5.56
C MET A 33 -3.92 7.03 -6.79
N PHE A 34 -5.03 7.77 -6.77
CA PHE A 34 -5.95 7.82 -7.91
C PHE A 34 -5.34 8.52 -9.12
N GLU A 35 -4.64 9.64 -8.92
CA GLU A 35 -3.96 10.34 -10.01
C GLU A 35 -2.85 9.46 -10.62
N ARG A 36 -2.11 8.71 -9.80
CA ARG A 36 -1.12 7.75 -10.28
C ARG A 36 -1.76 6.64 -11.12
N ARG A 37 -2.90 6.10 -10.69
CA ARG A 37 -3.63 5.11 -11.50
C ARG A 37 -4.08 5.70 -12.82
N ARG A 38 -4.73 6.87 -12.80
CA ARG A 38 -5.20 7.56 -14.01
C ARG A 38 -4.05 7.78 -15.00
N LEU A 39 -2.89 8.22 -14.52
CA LEU A 39 -1.69 8.39 -15.34
C LEU A 39 -1.29 7.08 -16.05
N TYR A 40 -1.37 5.94 -15.38
CA TYR A 40 -1.02 4.64 -15.96
C TYR A 40 -2.07 4.20 -16.99
N GLU A 41 -3.34 4.39 -16.69
CA GLU A 41 -4.45 4.11 -17.62
C GLU A 41 -4.35 4.96 -18.89
N GLU A 42 -4.19 6.28 -18.74
CA GLU A 42 -4.06 7.23 -19.85
C GLU A 42 -2.83 6.95 -20.73
N ARG A 43 -1.76 6.38 -20.15
CA ARG A 43 -0.52 6.03 -20.85
C ARG A 43 -0.45 4.57 -21.26
N ASN A 44 -1.48 3.78 -21.02
CA ASN A 44 -1.53 2.34 -21.30
C ASN A 44 -0.32 1.60 -20.69
N MET A 45 0.00 1.91 -19.44
CA MET A 45 1.09 1.33 -18.66
C MET A 45 0.53 0.34 -17.64
N GLU A 46 1.22 -0.80 -17.46
CA GLU A 46 0.90 -1.74 -16.41
C GLU A 46 1.25 -1.16 -15.03
N PRO A 47 0.31 -1.15 -14.05
CA PRO A 47 0.58 -0.70 -12.69
C PRO A 47 1.70 -1.49 -12.03
N ASP A 48 2.65 -0.77 -11.44
CA ASP A 48 3.79 -1.31 -10.70
C ASP A 48 3.71 -0.94 -9.20
N PHE A 49 2.50 -0.71 -8.69
CA PHE A 49 2.26 -0.29 -7.31
C PHE A 49 0.95 -0.84 -6.75
N TRP A 50 0.96 -1.10 -5.43
CA TRP A 50 -0.14 -1.74 -4.70
C TRP A 50 -0.21 -1.23 -3.26
N LEU A 51 -1.40 -1.32 -2.66
CA LEU A 51 -1.57 -1.20 -1.20
C LEU A 51 -1.65 -2.58 -0.58
N VAL A 52 -0.80 -2.87 0.39
CA VAL A 52 -0.80 -4.14 1.12
C VAL A 52 -1.18 -3.90 2.57
N VAL A 53 -2.35 -4.40 2.96
CA VAL A 53 -2.84 -4.36 4.33
C VAL A 53 -2.21 -5.51 5.12
N GLU A 54 -1.71 -5.25 6.32
CA GLU A 54 -0.98 -6.22 7.15
C GLU A 54 0.06 -7.05 6.36
N PRO A 55 1.07 -6.40 5.75
CA PRO A 55 2.04 -7.08 4.91
C PRO A 55 2.89 -8.06 5.72
N LYS A 56 3.01 -9.31 5.24
CA LYS A 56 3.83 -10.35 5.87
C LYS A 56 5.33 -10.07 5.80
N PHE A 57 5.78 -9.35 4.78
CA PHE A 57 7.20 -9.00 4.65
C PHE A 57 7.70 -8.12 5.81
N LEU A 58 6.81 -7.46 6.57
CA LEU A 58 7.19 -6.67 7.74
C LEU A 58 7.87 -7.50 8.85
N ASP A 59 7.68 -8.82 8.86
CA ASP A 59 8.39 -9.72 9.80
C ASP A 59 9.90 -9.68 9.58
N LYS A 60 10.36 -9.35 8.36
CA LYS A 60 11.77 -9.13 8.03
C LYS A 60 12.32 -7.81 8.60
N PHE A 61 11.46 -6.92 9.14
CA PHE A 61 11.81 -5.56 9.58
C PHE A 61 11.42 -5.26 11.04
N PRO A 62 12.06 -5.90 12.04
CA PRO A 62 11.71 -5.75 13.45
C PRO A 62 11.84 -4.31 13.98
N ASN A 63 12.74 -3.50 13.40
CA ASN A 63 12.90 -2.10 13.80
C ASN A 63 11.74 -1.20 13.34
N ILE A 64 11.09 -1.56 12.23
CA ILE A 64 9.88 -0.90 11.73
C ILE A 64 8.69 -1.34 12.57
N THR A 65 8.49 -2.64 12.75
CA THR A 65 7.31 -3.18 13.43
C THR A 65 7.19 -2.74 14.89
N LYS A 66 8.31 -2.57 15.61
CA LYS A 66 8.32 -2.03 16.98
C LYS A 66 7.74 -0.62 17.11
N ARG A 67 7.80 0.17 16.03
CA ARG A 67 7.34 1.57 16.00
C ARG A 67 5.94 1.71 15.39
N LEU A 68 5.43 0.64 14.80
CA LEU A 68 4.26 0.65 13.94
C LEU A 68 3.04 0.15 14.70
N LYS A 69 2.05 1.03 14.87
CA LYS A 69 0.74 0.59 15.36
C LYS A 69 0.03 -0.21 14.28
N ARG A 70 -0.61 -1.30 14.68
CA ARG A 70 -1.38 -2.20 13.82
C ARG A 70 -2.88 -1.84 13.88
N PRO A 71 -3.67 -2.12 12.83
CA PRO A 71 -3.24 -2.66 11.55
C PRO A 71 -2.37 -1.66 10.76
N ALA A 72 -1.43 -2.18 9.98
CA ALA A 72 -0.48 -1.47 9.15
C ALA A 72 -0.86 -1.60 7.68
N VAL A 73 -0.54 -0.57 6.91
CA VAL A 73 -0.72 -0.56 5.46
C VAL A 73 0.58 -0.11 4.84
N ALA A 74 1.00 -0.83 3.79
CA ALA A 74 2.14 -0.44 3.00
C ALA A 74 1.73 -0.02 1.59
N LEU A 75 2.29 1.08 1.09
CA LEU A 75 2.40 1.34 -0.34
C LEU A 75 3.66 0.62 -0.84
N VAL A 76 3.49 -0.35 -1.74
CA VAL A 76 4.59 -1.13 -2.32
C VAL A 76 4.70 -0.80 -3.80
N SER A 77 5.92 -0.62 -4.31
CA SER A 77 6.18 -0.42 -5.73
C SER A 77 7.59 -0.85 -6.13
N THR A 78 7.80 -1.23 -7.38
CA THR A 78 9.15 -1.39 -7.95
C THR A 78 9.79 -0.05 -8.33
N ASN A 79 9.02 1.05 -8.30
CA ASN A 79 9.48 2.41 -8.59
C ASN A 79 10.05 3.11 -7.34
N GLY A 80 11.32 2.88 -7.04
CA GLY A 80 12.02 3.49 -5.90
C GLY A 80 11.99 5.03 -5.86
N PRO A 81 12.21 5.75 -6.99
CA PRO A 81 12.07 7.21 -7.03
C PRO A 81 10.68 7.70 -6.62
N TRP A 82 9.61 7.03 -7.07
CA TRP A 82 8.26 7.40 -6.69
C TRP A 82 7.97 7.14 -5.20
N ILE A 83 8.44 6.01 -4.65
CA ILE A 83 8.37 5.75 -3.21
C ILE A 83 9.10 6.84 -2.39
N THR A 84 10.25 7.30 -2.87
CA THR A 84 11.00 8.39 -2.23
C THR A 84 10.23 9.72 -2.29
N PHE A 85 9.62 10.04 -3.43
CA PHE A 85 8.73 11.20 -3.55
C PHE A 85 7.55 11.11 -2.56
N MET A 86 6.90 9.96 -2.49
CA MET A 86 5.78 9.74 -1.57
C MET A 86 6.22 9.83 -0.10
N LYS A 87 7.43 9.38 0.25
CA LYS A 87 8.00 9.56 1.60
C LYS A 87 8.10 11.04 1.96
N LEU A 88 8.64 11.86 1.06
CA LEU A 88 8.79 13.31 1.29
C LEU A 88 7.42 14.00 1.39
N ARG A 89 6.43 13.54 0.63
CA ARG A 89 5.08 14.12 0.65
C ARG A 89 4.32 13.80 1.93
N LEU A 90 4.40 12.56 2.40
CA LEU A 90 3.66 12.08 3.56
C LEU A 90 4.38 12.35 4.89
N ASP A 91 5.72 12.44 4.86
CA ASP A 91 6.64 12.67 5.98
C ASP A 91 6.57 11.62 7.11
N ARG A 92 5.41 11.45 7.76
CA ARG A 92 5.18 10.62 8.94
C ARG A 92 4.99 9.12 8.66
N VAL A 93 5.64 8.63 7.61
CA VAL A 93 5.65 7.21 7.21
C VAL A 93 7.05 6.61 7.34
N LEU A 94 7.16 5.29 7.49
CA LEU A 94 8.44 4.58 7.48
C LEU A 94 8.72 4.09 6.06
N GLN A 95 9.97 4.11 5.62
CA GLN A 95 10.38 3.68 4.27
C GLN A 95 11.47 2.61 4.39
N GLU A 96 11.38 1.56 3.55
CA GLU A 96 12.47 0.61 3.32
C GLU A 96 12.34 -0.06 1.94
N SER A 97 13.22 -1.01 1.65
CA SER A 97 13.14 -1.90 0.49
C SER A 97 13.48 -3.34 0.84
N TYR A 98 12.97 -4.27 0.04
CA TYR A 98 13.25 -5.71 0.15
C TYR A 98 13.30 -6.36 -1.23
N GLU A 99 13.85 -7.56 -1.28
CA GLU A 99 13.83 -8.43 -2.46
C GLU A 99 12.79 -9.54 -2.25
N ALA A 100 12.15 -9.93 -3.35
CA ALA A 100 11.18 -11.02 -3.39
C ALA A 100 11.25 -11.72 -4.75
N ASP A 101 10.99 -13.02 -4.76
CA ASP A 101 11.14 -13.86 -5.94
C ASP A 101 9.88 -13.88 -6.81
N SER A 102 8.75 -13.40 -6.27
CA SER A 102 7.49 -13.26 -7.00
C SER A 102 6.63 -12.10 -6.47
N VAL A 103 5.65 -11.68 -7.28
CA VAL A 103 4.69 -10.63 -6.88
C VAL A 103 3.80 -11.12 -5.73
N GLU A 104 3.46 -12.40 -5.72
CA GLU A 104 2.64 -13.02 -4.68
C GLU A 104 3.37 -13.02 -3.32
N GLU A 105 4.68 -13.33 -3.31
CA GLU A 105 5.50 -13.20 -2.10
C GLU A 105 5.58 -11.73 -1.66
N ALA A 106 5.87 -10.84 -2.62
CA ALA A 106 6.06 -9.43 -2.35
C ALA A 106 4.83 -8.77 -1.74
N LEU A 107 3.64 -9.21 -2.14
CA LEU A 107 2.36 -8.62 -1.75
C LEU A 107 1.58 -9.48 -0.74
N ALA A 108 2.22 -10.51 -0.17
CA ALA A 108 1.58 -11.40 0.79
C ALA A 108 1.08 -10.63 2.03
N CYS A 109 -0.19 -10.83 2.38
CA CYS A 109 -0.87 -10.15 3.48
C CYS A 109 -1.48 -11.10 4.50
N THR A 110 -1.80 -10.57 5.68
CA THR A 110 -2.66 -11.24 6.66
C THR A 110 -4.07 -10.66 6.58
N PRO A 111 -5.11 -11.48 6.33
CA PRO A 111 -6.48 -10.98 6.27
C PRO A 111 -6.90 -10.29 7.57
N VAL A 112 -7.40 -9.06 7.44
CA VAL A 112 -7.94 -8.27 8.56
C VAL A 112 -9.05 -7.37 8.04
N SER A 113 -10.12 -7.21 8.81
CA SER A 113 -11.16 -6.21 8.53
C SER A 113 -10.72 -4.85 9.07
N ILE A 114 -10.85 -3.81 8.25
CA ILE A 114 -10.53 -2.44 8.63
C ILE A 114 -11.78 -1.58 8.40
N GLU A 115 -12.25 -0.99 9.49
CA GLU A 115 -13.36 -0.06 9.51
C GLU A 115 -12.95 1.19 10.29
N PHE A 116 -13.38 2.34 9.82
CA PHE A 116 -13.12 3.62 10.47
C PHE A 116 -14.42 4.32 10.78
N GLU A 117 -14.53 4.84 12.00
CA GLU A 117 -15.68 5.63 12.42
C GLU A 117 -15.71 6.97 11.66
N LYS A 118 -16.89 7.32 11.14
CA LYS A 118 -17.10 8.65 10.56
C LYS A 118 -17.23 9.67 11.70
N PRO A 119 -16.57 10.84 11.61
CA PRO A 119 -16.70 11.86 12.64
C PRO A 119 -18.14 12.38 12.68
N GLU A 120 -18.68 12.60 13.90
CA GLU A 120 -20.02 13.16 14.09
C GLU A 120 -20.17 14.54 13.45
N LYS A 121 -19.10 15.34 13.48
CA LYS A 121 -19.06 16.68 12.90
C LYS A 121 -17.89 16.80 11.93
N TRP A 122 -18.21 16.83 10.64
CA TRP A 122 -17.26 17.12 9.58
C TRP A 122 -17.23 18.62 9.29
N THR A 123 -16.05 19.23 9.30
CA THR A 123 -15.89 20.69 9.15
C THR A 123 -15.19 21.12 7.86
N ALA A 124 -14.63 20.18 7.09
CA ALA A 124 -14.03 20.52 5.81
C ALA A 124 -15.12 20.95 4.80
N PRO A 125 -14.81 21.85 3.86
CA PRO A 125 -15.80 22.39 2.90
C PRO A 125 -16.19 21.38 1.80
N TYR A 126 -15.65 20.17 1.82
CA TYR A 126 -15.91 19.07 0.90
C TYR A 126 -16.23 17.80 1.69
N PRO A 127 -16.97 16.81 1.15
CA PRO A 127 -17.26 15.57 1.86
C PRO A 127 -15.99 14.77 2.18
N LYS A 128 -15.95 14.11 3.33
CA LYS A 128 -14.92 13.11 3.62
C LYS A 128 -15.04 11.96 2.63
N TYR A 129 -13.91 11.38 2.21
CA TYR A 129 -13.91 10.20 1.36
C TYR A 129 -14.60 9.00 2.01
N GLU A 130 -15.20 8.17 1.16
CA GLU A 130 -15.83 6.93 1.59
C GLU A 130 -14.77 5.88 1.98
N SER A 131 -15.08 5.13 3.03
CA SER A 131 -14.26 3.99 3.46
C SER A 131 -14.20 2.93 2.36
N GLY A 132 -13.06 2.26 2.22
CA GLY A 132 -12.84 1.24 1.19
C GLY A 132 -12.37 1.77 -0.17
N TRP A 133 -12.06 3.06 -0.30
CA TRP A 133 -11.47 3.60 -1.55
C TRP A 133 -10.19 2.84 -1.98
N TRP A 134 -9.47 2.31 -0.99
CA TRP A 134 -8.22 1.56 -1.17
C TRP A 134 -8.42 0.17 -1.77
N ASP A 135 -9.64 -0.39 -1.76
CA ASP A 135 -9.93 -1.77 -2.20
C ASP A 135 -9.40 -2.01 -3.62
N SER A 136 -9.55 -1.02 -4.49
CA SER A 136 -9.11 -1.09 -5.89
C SER A 136 -7.58 -1.18 -6.06
N PHE A 137 -6.80 -0.83 -5.04
CA PHE A 137 -5.33 -0.89 -5.05
C PHE A 137 -4.78 -2.13 -4.35
N LEU A 138 -5.64 -2.97 -3.77
CA LEU A 138 -5.22 -4.21 -3.12
C LEU A 138 -4.75 -5.24 -4.15
N PRO A 139 -3.84 -6.16 -3.78
CA PRO A 139 -3.40 -7.22 -4.68
C PRO A 139 -4.58 -8.10 -5.12
N PRO A 140 -4.55 -8.66 -6.34
CA PRO A 140 -5.54 -9.62 -6.79
C PRO A 140 -5.69 -10.78 -5.77
N GLY A 141 -6.92 -11.11 -5.37
CA GLY A 141 -7.19 -12.15 -4.37
C GLY A 141 -7.11 -11.71 -2.90
N SER A 142 -6.73 -10.45 -2.62
CA SER A 142 -6.77 -9.89 -1.25
C SER A 142 -8.09 -9.20 -0.90
N GLN A 143 -9.00 -9.00 -1.87
CA GLN A 143 -10.34 -8.49 -1.59
C GLN A 143 -11.15 -9.57 -0.90
N MET A 144 -11.56 -9.34 0.35
CA MET A 144 -12.63 -10.12 0.95
C MET A 144 -13.89 -9.86 0.11
N SER A 145 -14.48 -10.91 -0.44
CA SER A 145 -15.78 -10.83 -1.11
C SER A 145 -16.73 -10.03 -0.22
N LYS A 146 -17.16 -8.84 -0.67
CA LYS A 146 -18.31 -8.17 -0.09
C LYS A 146 -19.49 -9.13 -0.24
N VAL A 147 -19.89 -9.76 0.86
CA VAL A 147 -21.18 -10.45 0.98
C VAL A 147 -22.25 -9.39 1.19
#